data_AF-A0A2W5TLD2-F1
#
_entry.id   AF-A0A2W5TLD2-F1
#
_cell.length_a   1.000
_cell.length_b   1.000
_cell.length_c   1.000
_cell.angle_alpha   90.00
_cell.angle_beta   90.00
_cell.angle_gamma   90.00
#
_symmetry.space_group_name_H-M   'P 1'
#
loop_
_entity.id
_entity.type
_entity.pdbx_description
1 polymer ?
#
loop_
_entity_poly.entity_id
_entity_poly.type
_entity_poly.pdbx_seq_one_letter_code
_entity_poly.pdbx_strand_id
1 'polypeptide(L)'
;MRRSTPPVASIRSHTWFNDQALIEQAWQLPVARLYAPLQSQTFTSICGPTSVSNVLRTMGVKAAANPFSRFGVRAMSLDQVALESRDLVSRGWSVTAQRPKTVAQLREHLRQSNDPRFRYVSNFSRLPLFTHGGGHHSPLGGYLEEHDLAFILDVNAGYGPWLVKAERLFEAMDTDDWGVGLTRGLAMYERVGS
;
A
#
# COMPACT_ATOMS: atom_id res chain seq x y z
N MET A 1 -5.25 36.21 5.38
CA MET A 1 -3.91 35.67 5.74
C MET A 1 -4.00 34.17 5.88
N ARG A 2 -3.47 33.38 4.94
CA ARG A 2 -3.33 31.93 5.13
C ARG A 2 -2.19 31.71 6.11
N ARG A 3 -2.46 31.13 7.29
CA ARG A 3 -1.40 30.67 8.18
C ARG A 3 -0.61 29.61 7.41
N SER A 4 0.67 29.88 7.16
CA SER A 4 1.61 28.90 6.65
C SER A 4 1.80 27.84 7.72
N THR A 5 1.18 26.67 7.53
CA THR A 5 1.53 25.47 8.30
C THR A 5 3.02 25.21 8.09
N PRO A 6 3.83 25.01 9.15
CA PRO A 6 5.24 24.72 8.97
C PRO A 6 5.42 23.50 8.06
N PRO A 7 6.47 23.46 7.22
CA PRO A 7 6.71 22.34 6.34
C PRO A 7 6.89 21.09 7.19
N VAL A 8 6.04 20.12 6.91
CA VAL A 8 6.04 18.85 7.61
C VAL A 8 7.31 18.09 7.23
N ALA A 9 8.10 17.68 8.22
CA ALA A 9 9.38 16.99 7.99
C ALA A 9 9.19 15.64 7.26
N SER A 10 10.20 15.24 6.48
CA SER A 10 10.21 13.91 5.86
C SER A 10 10.31 12.82 6.92
N ILE A 11 9.57 11.73 6.72
CA ILE A 11 9.62 10.57 7.62
C ILE A 11 10.98 9.87 7.63
N ARG A 12 11.84 10.10 6.62
CA ARG A 12 13.20 9.53 6.57
C ARG A 12 14.09 9.98 7.72
N SER A 13 13.76 11.08 8.40
CA SER A 13 14.48 11.54 9.58
C SER A 13 14.01 10.89 10.88
N HIS A 14 12.88 10.17 10.86
CA HIS A 14 12.38 9.47 12.04
C HIS A 14 13.06 8.11 12.20
N THR A 15 13.38 7.77 13.44
CA THR A 15 14.09 6.52 13.80
C THR A 15 13.34 5.27 13.33
N TRP A 16 12.01 5.26 13.47
CA TRP A 16 11.17 4.11 13.11
C TRP A 16 11.10 3.83 11.61
N PHE A 17 11.43 4.76 10.71
CA PHE A 17 11.24 4.59 9.27
C PHE A 17 11.93 3.34 8.70
N ASN A 18 13.18 3.12 9.11
CA ASN A 18 14.04 2.00 8.68
C ASN A 18 14.76 1.34 9.86
N ASP A 19 14.16 1.40 11.05
CA ASP A 19 14.67 0.69 12.23
C ASP A 19 14.73 -0.81 11.94
N GLN A 20 15.92 -1.40 12.02
CA GLN A 20 16.13 -2.79 11.62
C GLN A 20 15.35 -3.77 12.49
N ALA A 21 15.30 -3.55 13.81
CA ALA A 21 14.59 -4.45 14.72
C ALA A 21 13.08 -4.41 14.45
N LEU A 22 12.52 -3.22 14.22
CA LEU A 22 11.11 -3.09 13.87
C LEU A 22 10.80 -3.66 12.49
N ILE A 23 11.69 -3.52 11.50
CA ILE A 23 11.52 -4.12 10.18
C ILE A 23 11.56 -5.64 10.25
N GLU A 24 12.50 -6.21 11.00
CA GLU A 24 12.58 -7.65 11.25
C GLU A 24 11.31 -8.17 11.93
N GLN A 25 10.83 -7.46 12.96
CA GLN A 25 9.56 -7.77 13.61
C GLN A 25 8.37 -7.68 12.64
N ALA A 26 8.32 -6.66 11.79
CA ALA A 26 7.26 -6.48 10.81
C ALA A 26 7.23 -7.62 9.76
N TRP A 27 8.39 -8.14 9.37
CA TRP A 27 8.48 -9.31 8.50
C TRP A 27 7.98 -10.61 9.14
N GLN A 28 7.94 -10.70 10.48
CA GLN A 28 7.34 -11.84 11.19
C GLN A 28 5.80 -11.80 11.21
N LEU A 29 5.17 -10.70 10.77
CA LEU A 29 3.72 -10.62 10.72
C LEU A 29 3.15 -11.72 9.80
N PRO A 30 1.97 -12.30 10.12
CA PRO A 30 1.46 -13.49 9.43
C PRO A 30 1.29 -13.33 7.93
N VAL A 31 0.98 -12.12 7.48
CA VAL A 31 0.77 -11.74 6.07
C VAL A 31 2.08 -11.29 5.41
N ALA A 32 2.90 -10.48 6.09
CA ALA A 32 4.15 -9.95 5.56
C ALA A 32 5.06 -11.04 4.98
N ARG A 33 5.28 -12.12 5.74
CA ARG A 33 6.13 -13.25 5.33
C ARG A 33 5.75 -13.89 3.98
N LEU A 34 4.49 -13.76 3.55
CA LEU A 34 4.01 -14.33 2.29
C LEU A 34 4.51 -13.56 1.06
N TYR A 35 4.96 -12.32 1.26
CA TYR A 35 5.48 -11.47 0.18
C TYR A 35 6.95 -11.74 -0.12
N ALA A 36 7.65 -12.56 0.66
CA ALA A 36 9.06 -12.87 0.42
C ALA A 36 9.23 -13.93 -0.70
N PRO A 37 10.12 -13.73 -1.70
CA PRO A 37 10.83 -12.48 -2.00
C PRO A 37 9.92 -11.45 -2.69
N LEU A 38 10.02 -10.19 -2.24
CA LEU A 38 9.27 -9.05 -2.77
C LEU A 38 9.79 -8.69 -4.18
N GLN A 39 8.89 -8.59 -5.15
CA GLN A 39 9.23 -8.11 -6.49
C GLN A 39 9.26 -6.59 -6.54
N SER A 40 10.37 -6.04 -7.01
CA SER A 40 10.50 -4.61 -7.29
C SER A 40 9.93 -4.22 -8.66
N GLN A 41 9.43 -3.00 -8.76
CA GLN A 41 8.99 -2.41 -10.02
C GLN A 41 10.19 -2.11 -10.91
N THR A 42 10.05 -2.25 -12.22
CA THR A 42 11.16 -2.05 -13.18
C THR A 42 11.30 -0.62 -13.68
N PHE A 43 10.25 0.21 -13.57
CA PHE A 43 10.28 1.65 -13.89
C PHE A 43 9.10 2.36 -13.20
N THR A 44 9.15 3.70 -13.08
CA THR A 44 8.30 4.49 -12.17
C THR A 44 6.78 4.24 -12.29
N SER A 45 6.27 4.08 -13.51
CA SER A 45 4.82 4.02 -13.77
C SER A 45 4.16 2.66 -13.53
N ILE A 46 4.90 1.59 -13.18
CA ILE A 46 4.35 0.22 -13.00
C ILE A 46 4.16 -0.18 -11.52
N CYS A 47 4.27 0.75 -10.57
CA CYS A 47 4.13 0.44 -9.14
C CYS A 47 2.80 -0.24 -8.80
N GLY A 48 1.67 0.18 -9.39
CA GLY A 48 0.35 -0.45 -9.22
C GLY A 48 0.34 -1.91 -9.68
N PRO A 49 0.64 -2.19 -10.96
CA PRO A 49 0.71 -3.56 -11.46
C PRO A 49 1.70 -4.47 -10.71
N THR A 50 2.89 -3.98 -10.35
CA THR A 50 3.86 -4.77 -9.56
C THR A 50 3.34 -5.05 -8.15
N SER A 51 2.64 -4.10 -7.52
CA SER A 51 2.01 -4.32 -6.21
C SER A 51 0.94 -5.40 -6.28
N VAL A 52 0.10 -5.37 -7.33
CA VAL A 52 -0.94 -6.39 -7.55
C VAL A 52 -0.32 -7.76 -7.82
N SER A 53 0.74 -7.83 -8.62
CA SER A 53 1.47 -9.08 -8.86
C SER A 53 1.98 -9.71 -7.57
N ASN A 54 2.59 -8.91 -6.69
CA ASN A 54 3.00 -9.35 -5.36
C ASN A 54 1.83 -9.88 -4.54
N VAL A 55 0.69 -9.16 -4.49
CA VAL A 55 -0.53 -9.60 -3.79
C VAL A 55 -1.05 -10.93 -4.33
N LEU A 56 -1.18 -11.06 -5.66
CA LEU A 56 -1.68 -12.27 -6.34
C LEU A 56 -0.81 -13.50 -6.03
N ARG A 57 0.52 -13.32 -5.98
CA ARG A 57 1.46 -14.40 -5.60
C ARG A 57 1.16 -14.94 -4.19
N THR A 58 0.81 -14.07 -3.23
CA THR A 58 0.43 -14.50 -1.87
C THR A 58 -0.88 -15.28 -1.81
N MET A 59 -1.70 -15.21 -2.88
CA MET A 59 -2.96 -15.95 -3.04
C MET A 59 -2.77 -17.24 -3.87
N GLY A 60 -1.54 -17.58 -4.25
CA GLY A 60 -1.25 -18.74 -5.11
C GLY A 60 -1.55 -18.53 -6.59
N VAL A 61 -1.83 -17.30 -7.02
CA VAL A 61 -2.04 -16.97 -8.44
C VAL A 61 -0.69 -16.71 -9.10
N LYS A 62 -0.42 -17.42 -10.21
CA LYS A 62 0.75 -17.14 -11.04
C LYS A 62 0.55 -15.83 -11.78
N ALA A 63 1.34 -14.81 -11.43
CA ALA A 63 1.25 -13.48 -12.01
C ALA A 63 2.60 -13.06 -12.63
N ALA A 64 2.55 -12.42 -13.81
CA ALA A 64 3.69 -11.70 -14.37
C ALA A 64 3.94 -10.39 -13.60
N ALA A 65 5.07 -9.73 -13.84
CA ALA A 65 5.41 -8.46 -13.19
C ALA A 65 4.37 -7.34 -13.45
N ASN A 66 3.71 -7.40 -14.61
CA ASN A 66 2.47 -6.68 -14.90
C ASN A 66 1.37 -7.71 -15.18
N PRO A 67 0.38 -7.89 -14.29
CA PRO A 67 -0.68 -8.86 -14.51
C PRO A 67 -1.86 -8.29 -15.31
N PHE A 68 -1.89 -6.99 -15.58
CA PHE A 68 -3.00 -6.31 -16.25
C PHE A 68 -2.86 -6.31 -17.77
N SER A 69 -3.98 -6.59 -18.46
CA SER A 69 -4.05 -6.64 -19.92
C SER A 69 -4.68 -5.39 -20.55
N ARG A 70 -5.48 -4.61 -19.80
CA ARG A 70 -6.33 -3.55 -20.37
C ARG A 70 -5.67 -2.17 -20.37
N PHE A 71 -5.05 -1.75 -19.27
CA PHE A 71 -4.48 -0.38 -19.16
C PHE A 71 -2.94 -0.34 -19.28
N GLY A 72 -2.30 -1.49 -19.46
CA GLY A 72 -0.90 -1.60 -19.86
C GLY A 72 0.08 -1.04 -18.82
N VAL A 73 1.09 -0.32 -19.31
CA VAL A 73 2.28 0.15 -18.57
C VAL A 73 2.11 1.62 -18.13
N ARG A 74 1.02 1.92 -17.44
CA ARG A 74 0.68 3.30 -17.06
C ARG A 74 0.42 3.41 -15.57
N ALA A 75 0.58 4.62 -15.05
CA ALA A 75 0.19 4.93 -13.68
C ALA A 75 -1.34 4.80 -13.56
N MET A 76 -1.81 4.34 -12.40
CA MET A 76 -3.21 3.93 -12.19
C MET A 76 -3.80 4.66 -10.97
N SER A 77 -5.10 4.96 -11.03
CA SER A 77 -5.89 5.34 -9.86
C SER A 77 -6.17 4.12 -8.96
N LEU A 78 -6.60 4.37 -7.73
CA LEU A 78 -7.03 3.30 -6.83
C LEU A 78 -8.19 2.46 -7.44
N ASP A 79 -9.15 3.12 -8.10
CA ASP A 79 -10.30 2.41 -8.68
C ASP A 79 -9.91 1.57 -9.90
N GLN A 80 -8.93 2.02 -10.70
CA GLN A 80 -8.38 1.21 -11.79
C GLN A 80 -7.68 -0.03 -11.25
N VAL A 81 -6.85 0.11 -10.21
CA VAL A 81 -6.19 -1.03 -9.54
C VAL A 81 -7.23 -2.02 -9.04
N ALA A 82 -8.27 -1.54 -8.34
CA ALA A 82 -9.33 -2.41 -7.83
C ALA A 82 -10.13 -3.07 -8.97
N LEU A 83 -10.53 -2.32 -9.99
CA LEU A 83 -11.34 -2.81 -11.11
C LEU A 83 -10.61 -3.90 -11.89
N GLU A 84 -9.37 -3.66 -12.30
CA GLU A 84 -8.63 -4.64 -13.11
C GLU A 84 -8.22 -5.88 -12.31
N SER A 85 -8.06 -5.74 -11.00
CA SER A 85 -7.74 -6.88 -10.15
C SER A 85 -8.90 -7.88 -10.02
N ARG A 86 -10.15 -7.47 -10.26
CA ARG A 86 -11.33 -8.34 -10.15
C ARG A 86 -11.26 -9.55 -11.08
N ASP A 87 -10.71 -9.37 -12.27
CA ASP A 87 -10.59 -10.43 -13.28
C ASP A 87 -9.40 -11.37 -12.99
N LEU A 88 -8.53 -11.04 -12.02
CA LEU A 88 -7.26 -11.73 -11.77
C LEU A 88 -7.22 -12.51 -10.45
N VAL A 89 -8.02 -12.09 -9.46
CA VAL A 89 -8.03 -12.77 -8.16
C VAL A 89 -8.57 -14.20 -8.30
N SER A 90 -8.00 -15.13 -7.53
CA SER A 90 -8.46 -16.53 -7.50
C SER A 90 -9.92 -16.63 -7.02
N ARG A 91 -10.61 -17.71 -7.44
CA ARG A 91 -11.95 -18.05 -6.93
C ARG A 91 -11.97 -18.02 -5.40
N GLY A 92 -12.95 -17.34 -4.81
CA GLY A 92 -13.05 -17.15 -3.35
C GLY A 92 -12.35 -15.90 -2.83
N TRP A 93 -11.90 -15.00 -3.71
CA TRP A 93 -11.43 -13.67 -3.34
C TRP A 93 -12.25 -12.59 -4.05
N SER A 94 -12.38 -11.45 -3.40
CA SER A 94 -13.00 -10.24 -3.93
C SER A 94 -12.05 -9.06 -3.74
N VAL A 95 -12.21 -8.00 -4.53
CA VAL A 95 -11.42 -6.78 -4.41
C VAL A 95 -12.30 -5.53 -4.48
N THR A 96 -12.09 -4.61 -3.54
CA THR A 96 -12.82 -3.34 -3.41
C THR A 96 -11.89 -2.19 -3.07
N ALA A 97 -12.22 -0.98 -3.51
CA ALA A 97 -11.49 0.22 -3.14
C ALA A 97 -12.06 0.78 -1.83
N GLN A 98 -11.19 0.97 -0.84
CA GLN A 98 -11.49 1.50 0.49
C GLN A 98 -10.82 2.86 0.66
N ARG A 99 -11.58 3.84 1.14
CA ARG A 99 -11.13 5.23 1.32
C ARG A 99 -11.43 5.70 2.73
N PRO A 100 -10.57 5.37 3.71
CA PRO A 100 -10.72 5.83 5.08
C PRO A 100 -10.90 7.34 5.13
N LYS A 101 -11.87 7.81 5.92
CA LYS A 101 -12.16 9.23 6.15
C LYS A 101 -11.57 9.73 7.46
N THR A 102 -11.09 8.83 8.30
CA THR A 102 -10.40 9.14 9.56
C THR A 102 -9.22 8.20 9.77
N VAL A 103 -8.27 8.63 10.60
CA VAL A 103 -7.15 7.78 11.05
C VAL A 103 -7.67 6.52 11.76
N ALA A 104 -8.76 6.63 12.52
CA ALA A 104 -9.38 5.46 13.16
C ALA A 104 -9.85 4.42 12.14
N GLN A 105 -10.55 4.84 11.08
CA GLN A 105 -10.95 3.92 10.00
C GLN A 105 -9.74 3.30 9.29
N LEU A 106 -8.65 4.05 9.11
CA LEU A 106 -7.42 3.49 8.56
C LEU A 106 -6.84 2.42 9.50
N ARG A 107 -6.75 2.68 10.81
CA ARG A 107 -6.25 1.73 11.80
C ARG A 107 -7.03 0.41 11.79
N GLU A 108 -8.33 0.45 11.59
CA GLU A 108 -9.15 -0.76 11.43
C GLU A 108 -8.66 -1.63 10.27
N HIS A 109 -8.40 -1.04 9.09
CA HIS A 109 -7.81 -1.77 7.97
C HIS A 109 -6.37 -2.21 8.22
N LEU A 110 -5.57 -1.39 8.91
CA LEU A 110 -4.20 -1.75 9.28
C LEU A 110 -4.20 -3.00 10.18
N ARG A 111 -5.07 -3.07 11.19
CA ARG A 111 -5.23 -4.29 12.01
C ARG A 111 -5.69 -5.48 11.18
N GLN A 112 -6.67 -5.29 10.29
CA GLN A 112 -7.12 -6.35 9.37
C GLN A 112 -6.00 -6.85 8.45
N SER A 113 -5.01 -6.02 8.12
CA SER A 113 -3.89 -6.43 7.26
C SER A 113 -2.98 -7.50 7.87
N ASN A 114 -3.09 -7.76 9.18
CA ASN A 114 -2.42 -8.89 9.83
C ASN A 114 -3.18 -10.23 9.70
N ASP A 115 -4.46 -10.19 9.31
CA ASP A 115 -5.29 -11.38 9.15
C ASP A 115 -5.08 -11.99 7.75
N PRO A 116 -4.72 -13.28 7.64
CA PRO A 116 -4.51 -13.96 6.37
C PRO A 116 -5.68 -13.95 5.38
N ARG A 117 -6.90 -13.62 5.82
CA ARG A 117 -8.08 -13.42 4.95
C ARG A 117 -8.02 -12.13 4.12
N PHE A 118 -7.14 -11.19 4.48
CA PHE A 118 -7.05 -9.89 3.83
C PHE A 118 -5.68 -9.66 3.20
N ARG A 119 -5.66 -9.00 2.05
CA ARG A 119 -4.46 -8.39 1.47
C ARG A 119 -4.82 -6.98 1.04
N TYR A 120 -3.82 -6.11 0.98
CA TYR A 120 -4.03 -4.73 0.53
C TYR A 120 -2.94 -4.29 -0.43
N VAL A 121 -3.35 -3.49 -1.42
CA VAL A 121 -2.45 -2.53 -2.08
C VAL A 121 -2.79 -1.16 -1.54
N SER A 122 -1.81 -0.51 -0.92
CA SER A 122 -1.91 0.88 -0.50
C SER A 122 -1.65 1.81 -1.67
N ASN A 123 -2.44 2.88 -1.76
CA ASN A 123 -2.27 3.99 -2.68
C ASN A 123 -2.13 5.27 -1.88
N PHE A 124 -1.02 5.99 -2.03
CA PHE A 124 -0.70 7.18 -1.24
C PHE A 124 0.15 8.16 -2.03
N SER A 125 0.16 9.43 -1.60
CA SER A 125 1.09 10.44 -2.13
C SER A 125 2.41 10.39 -1.37
N ARG A 126 3.54 10.40 -2.08
CA ARG A 126 4.86 10.51 -1.45
C ARG A 126 5.13 11.91 -0.89
N LEU A 127 4.45 12.95 -1.39
CA LEU A 127 4.71 14.33 -1.00
C LEU A 127 4.56 14.58 0.52
N PRO A 128 3.45 14.19 1.21
CA PRO A 128 3.34 14.37 2.65
C PRO A 128 4.33 13.53 3.47
N LEU A 129 4.86 12.44 2.92
CA LEU A 129 5.79 11.54 3.61
C LEU A 129 7.25 11.97 3.43
N PHE A 130 7.62 12.41 2.24
CA PHE A 130 9.00 12.60 1.84
C PHE A 130 9.33 14.03 1.41
N THR A 131 8.37 14.95 1.49
CA THR A 131 8.46 16.35 1.00
C THR A 131 8.64 16.48 -0.52
N HIS A 132 8.63 15.35 -1.24
CA HIS A 132 8.69 15.29 -2.70
C HIS A 132 8.05 13.99 -3.22
N GLY A 133 7.85 13.91 -4.53
CA GLY A 133 7.32 12.73 -5.22
C GLY A 133 5.79 12.74 -5.39
N GLY A 134 5.31 11.92 -6.33
CA GLY A 134 3.89 11.83 -6.68
C GLY A 134 3.16 10.67 -6.00
N GLY A 135 2.04 10.27 -6.61
CA GLY A 135 1.29 9.08 -6.19
C GLY A 135 2.10 7.79 -6.35
N HIS A 136 1.87 6.84 -5.44
CA HIS A 136 2.54 5.56 -5.43
C HIS A 136 1.59 4.44 -4.98
N HIS A 137 1.93 3.21 -5.34
CA HIS A 137 1.24 2.00 -4.94
C HIS A 137 2.23 0.99 -4.36
N SER A 138 1.87 0.35 -3.26
CA SER A 138 2.70 -0.70 -2.62
C SER A 138 1.83 -1.68 -1.86
N PRO A 139 2.16 -2.99 -1.79
CA PRO A 139 1.50 -3.88 -0.86
C PRO A 139 1.66 -3.41 0.58
N LEU A 140 0.64 -3.66 1.40
CA LEU A 140 0.72 -3.49 2.85
C LEU A 140 1.11 -4.85 3.46
N GLY A 141 2.28 -4.90 4.12
CA GLY A 141 2.79 -6.11 4.76
C GLY A 141 2.11 -6.44 6.09
N GLY A 142 1.58 -5.43 6.77
CA GLY A 142 0.91 -5.59 8.05
C GLY A 142 0.94 -4.31 8.90
N TYR A 143 0.66 -4.47 10.18
CA TYR A 143 0.62 -3.40 11.17
C TYR A 143 1.21 -3.85 12.51
N LEU A 144 2.24 -3.12 12.97
CA LEU A 144 2.78 -3.24 14.32
C LEU A 144 1.93 -2.39 15.25
N GLU A 145 0.88 -2.98 15.81
CA GLU A 145 -0.16 -2.26 16.54
C GLU A 145 0.37 -1.53 17.80
N GLU A 146 1.26 -2.16 18.55
CA GLU A 146 1.86 -1.56 19.76
C GLU A 146 2.65 -0.28 19.45
N HIS A 147 3.20 -0.18 18.24
CA HIS A 147 3.97 0.97 17.80
C HIS A 147 3.16 1.92 16.91
N ASP A 148 1.93 1.57 16.55
CA ASP A 148 1.12 2.29 15.56
C ASP A 148 1.86 2.47 14.22
N LEU A 149 2.54 1.42 13.75
CA LEU A 149 3.33 1.45 12.52
C LEU A 149 2.77 0.51 11.45
N ALA A 150 2.35 1.07 10.32
CA ALA A 150 2.05 0.33 9.10
C ALA A 150 3.35 -0.07 8.39
N PHE A 151 3.39 -1.30 7.89
CA PHE A 151 4.54 -1.82 7.15
C PHE A 151 4.29 -1.77 5.64
N ILE A 152 4.90 -0.80 4.96
CA ILE A 152 4.75 -0.59 3.52
C ILE A 152 5.83 -1.36 2.78
N LEU A 153 5.44 -2.28 1.90
CA LEU A 153 6.35 -3.07 1.08
C LEU A 153 6.64 -2.33 -0.23
N ASP A 154 7.38 -1.22 -0.15
CA ASP A 154 7.62 -0.34 -1.31
C ASP A 154 8.30 -1.10 -2.45
N VAL A 155 7.60 -1.17 -3.58
CA VAL A 155 8.08 -1.90 -4.76
C VAL A 155 9.16 -1.11 -5.49
N ASN A 156 9.40 0.16 -5.15
CA ASN A 156 10.57 0.89 -5.62
C ASN A 156 11.81 0.42 -4.86
N ALA A 157 12.75 -0.25 -5.55
CA ALA A 157 13.96 -0.79 -4.93
C ALA A 157 14.83 0.26 -4.22
N GLY A 158 14.77 1.54 -4.63
CA GLY A 158 15.49 2.63 -3.95
C GLY A 158 14.87 3.07 -2.62
N TYR A 159 13.65 2.63 -2.31
CA TYR A 159 13.00 2.81 -1.01
C TYR A 159 13.03 1.50 -0.22
N GLY A 160 12.62 0.39 -0.85
CA GLY A 160 12.45 -0.90 -0.17
C GLY A 160 11.36 -0.86 0.90
N PRO A 161 11.16 -1.94 1.67
CA PRO A 161 10.19 -1.95 2.76
C PRO A 161 10.52 -0.91 3.84
N TRP A 162 9.52 -0.18 4.33
CA TRP A 162 9.68 0.82 5.40
C TRP A 162 8.43 0.90 6.29
N LEU A 163 8.57 1.53 7.46
CA LEU A 163 7.50 1.69 8.45
C LEU A 163 7.00 3.13 8.47
N VAL A 164 5.71 3.30 8.82
CA VAL A 164 5.09 4.62 8.92
C VAL A 164 3.97 4.66 9.94
N LYS A 165 3.88 5.77 10.68
CA LYS A 165 2.78 6.04 11.61
C LYS A 165 1.43 6.10 10.89
N ALA A 166 0.36 5.61 11.52
CA ALA A 166 -0.97 5.57 10.90
C ALA A 166 -1.46 6.97 10.50
N GLU A 167 -1.24 8.00 11.33
CA GLU A 167 -1.59 9.39 10.99
C GLU A 167 -0.88 9.85 9.72
N ARG A 168 0.41 9.53 9.59
CA ARG A 168 1.24 9.95 8.45
C ARG A 168 0.81 9.27 7.17
N LEU A 169 0.46 7.99 7.25
CA LEU A 169 -0.09 7.26 6.12
C LEU A 169 -1.48 7.80 5.74
N PHE A 170 -2.31 8.15 6.72
CA PHE A 170 -3.62 8.77 6.48
C PHE A 170 -3.48 10.11 5.75
N GLU A 171 -2.60 11.01 6.21
CA GLU A 171 -2.30 12.28 5.52
C GLU A 171 -1.85 12.06 4.07
N ALA A 172 -1.10 10.99 3.81
CA ALA A 172 -0.66 10.61 2.47
C ALA A 172 -1.79 10.03 1.60
N MET A 173 -2.78 9.37 2.21
CA MET A 173 -3.95 8.82 1.54
C MET A 173 -5.07 9.85 1.32
N ASP A 174 -5.21 10.82 2.24
CA ASP A 174 -6.18 11.92 2.19
C ASP A 174 -5.73 13.04 1.23
N THR A 175 -5.26 12.61 0.07
CA THR A 175 -4.84 13.46 -1.04
C THR A 175 -5.60 13.04 -2.28
N ASP A 176 -5.88 14.00 -3.15
CA ASP A 176 -6.66 13.77 -4.37
C ASP A 176 -5.92 12.83 -5.34
N ASP A 177 -6.62 11.82 -5.81
CA ASP A 177 -6.16 10.81 -6.75
C ASP A 177 -6.50 11.27 -8.18
N TRP A 178 -5.50 11.74 -8.93
CA TRP A 178 -5.63 12.12 -10.35
C TRP A 178 -6.55 13.31 -10.71
N GLY A 179 -6.87 14.21 -9.79
CA GLY A 179 -7.67 15.40 -10.11
C GLY A 179 -9.17 15.13 -10.23
N VAL A 180 -9.64 13.94 -9.86
CA VAL A 180 -11.05 13.53 -10.06
C VAL A 180 -11.93 13.71 -8.82
N GLY A 181 -11.40 14.29 -7.74
CA GLY A 181 -12.16 14.60 -6.52
C GLY A 181 -12.35 13.41 -5.58
N LEU A 182 -11.63 12.31 -5.82
CA LEU A 182 -11.61 11.13 -4.94
C LEU A 182 -10.25 11.04 -4.25
N THR A 183 -10.24 10.73 -2.96
CA THR A 183 -8.99 10.48 -2.22
C THR A 183 -8.33 9.19 -2.69
N ARG A 184 -7.04 9.04 -2.39
CA ARG A 184 -6.36 7.73 -2.43
C ARG A 184 -6.86 6.83 -1.28
N GLY A 185 -6.18 5.72 -1.02
CA GLY A 185 -6.62 4.75 0.00
C GLY A 185 -6.05 3.35 -0.19
N LEU A 186 -6.90 2.34 -0.07
CA LEU A 186 -6.51 0.93 -0.06
C LEU A 186 -7.34 0.13 -1.06
N ALA A 187 -6.72 -0.68 -1.92
CA ALA A 187 -7.42 -1.74 -2.61
C ALA A 187 -7.41 -2.96 -1.68
N MET A 188 -8.57 -3.29 -1.11
CA MET A 188 -8.76 -4.39 -0.18
C MET A 188 -9.14 -5.65 -0.93
N TYR A 189 -8.36 -6.70 -0.73
CA TYR A 189 -8.61 -8.03 -1.23
C TYR A 189 -9.05 -8.89 -0.05
N GLU A 190 -10.23 -9.47 -0.14
CA GLU A 190 -10.83 -10.24 0.95
C GLU A 190 -11.22 -11.62 0.46
N ARG A 191 -10.87 -12.63 1.25
CA ARG A 191 -11.31 -14.01 1.02
C ARG A 191 -12.80 -14.13 1.37
N VAL A 192 -13.65 -14.28 0.34
CA VAL A 192 -15.09 -14.45 0.45
C VAL A 192 -15.43 -15.93 0.48
N GLY A 193 -15.75 -16.45 1.67
CA GLY A 193 -16.26 -17.80 1.90
C GLY A 193 -15.23 -18.92 1.69
N SER A 194 -15.21 -19.86 2.62
CA SER A 194 -14.72 -21.23 2.42
C SER A 194 -15.82 -22.10 1.83
#